data_AF-A0A8F9W8R1-F1
#
_entry.id   AF-A0A8F9W8R1-F1
#
_cell.length_a   1.000
_cell.length_b   1.000
_cell.length_c   1.000
_cell.angle_alpha   90.00
_cell.angle_beta   90.00
_cell.angle_gamma   90.00
#
_symmetry.space_group_name_H-M   'P 1'
#
loop_
_entity.id
_entity.type
_entity.pdbx_description
1 polymer ?
#
loop_
_entity_poly.entity_id
_entity_poly.type
_entity_poly.pdbx_seq_one_letter_code
_entity_poly.pdbx_strand_id
1 'polypeptide(L)'
;MPLIINVIMILLLMVINWSVCYTTNNMKPQSTEPFECGFTMTGSPRKPFSLSFYIMGLVFLFFDAEIILLLPMMLKFNFMMNMWMYSYMLVLTLIIISLLFEWLDGSLDW
;
A
#
# COMPACT_ATOMS: atom_id res chain seq x y z
N MET A 1 -2.45 -27.68 34.68
CA MET A 1 -3.38 -27.73 33.53
C MET A 1 -2.98 -26.78 32.39
N PRO A 2 -2.84 -25.44 32.56
CA PRO A 2 -2.53 -24.55 31.43
C PRO A 2 -1.13 -24.77 30.84
N LEU A 3 -0.15 -25.12 31.68
CA LEU A 3 1.23 -25.35 31.26
C LEU A 3 1.38 -26.60 30.37
N ILE A 4 0.59 -27.65 30.64
CA ILE A 4 0.56 -28.88 29.84
C ILE A 4 -0.06 -28.60 28.47
N ILE A 5 -1.13 -27.81 28.42
CA ILE A 5 -1.79 -27.41 27.17
C ILE A 5 -0.81 -26.60 26.29
N ASN A 6 -0.06 -25.65 26.87
CA ASN A 6 0.92 -24.86 26.12
C ASN A 6 2.06 -25.72 25.55
N VAL A 7 2.58 -26.68 26.31
CA VAL A 7 3.64 -27.59 25.84
C VAL A 7 3.13 -28.46 24.68
N ILE A 8 1.90 -28.97 24.77
CA ILE A 8 1.29 -29.76 23.70
C ILE A 8 1.13 -28.91 22.42
N MET A 9 0.66 -27.66 22.56
CA MET A 9 0.50 -26.76 21.41
C MET A 9 1.83 -26.46 20.71
N ILE A 10 2.92 -26.25 21.47
CA ILE A 10 4.25 -25.99 20.90
C ILE A 10 4.77 -27.21 20.12
N LEU A 11 4.63 -28.42 20.68
CA LEU A 11 5.04 -29.65 20.00
C LEU A 11 4.26 -29.86 18.70
N LEU A 12 2.96 -29.59 18.73
CA LEU A 12 2.09 -29.75 17.57
C LEU A 12 2.49 -28.77 16.44
N LEU A 13 2.79 -27.51 16.78
CA LEU A 13 3.30 -26.52 15.85
C LEU A 13 4.67 -26.89 15.25
N MET A 14 5.57 -27.47 16.04
CA MET A 14 6.87 -27.94 15.54
C MET A 14 6.73 -29.07 14.52
N VAL A 15 5.84 -30.05 14.79
CA VAL A 15 5.57 -31.15 13.86
C VAL A 15 4.97 -30.63 12.55
N ILE A 16 4.03 -29.69 12.62
CA ILE A 16 3.43 -29.07 11.43
C ILE A 16 4.51 -28.36 10.61
N ASN A 17 5.33 -27.51 11.24
CA ASN A 17 6.40 -26.79 10.53
C ASN A 17 7.40 -27.73 9.86
N TRP A 18 7.78 -28.82 10.53
CA TRP A 18 8.70 -29.78 9.96
C TRP A 18 8.10 -30.51 8.75
N SER A 19 6.82 -30.89 8.84
CA SER A 19 6.12 -31.54 7.72
C SER A 19 6.03 -30.63 6.49
N VAL A 20 5.74 -29.34 6.68
CA VAL A 20 5.69 -28.35 5.60
C VAL A 20 7.07 -28.14 4.99
N CYS A 21 8.13 -28.03 5.80
CA CYS A 21 9.49 -27.86 5.28
C CYS A 21 9.97 -29.08 4.48
N TYR A 22 9.60 -30.29 4.93
CA TYR A 22 9.94 -31.51 4.23
C TYR A 22 9.23 -31.61 2.86
N THR A 23 7.94 -31.24 2.80
CA THR A 23 7.21 -31.25 1.54
C THR A 23 7.72 -30.20 0.57
N THR A 24 8.07 -28.99 1.03
CA THR A 24 8.63 -27.94 0.15
C THR A 24 9.99 -28.32 -0.42
N ASN A 25 10.83 -29.03 0.34
CA ASN A 25 12.16 -29.44 -0.13
C ASN A 25 12.12 -30.62 -1.12
N ASN A 26 11.12 -31.50 -1.01
CA ASN A 26 10.97 -32.65 -1.91
C ASN A 26 10.26 -32.32 -3.22
N MET A 27 9.65 -31.14 -3.35
CA MET A 27 9.17 -30.66 -4.63
C MET A 27 10.37 -30.32 -5.50
N LYS A 28 10.39 -30.81 -6.74
CA LYS A 28 11.43 -30.44 -7.72
C LYS A 28 11.53 -28.92 -7.73
N PRO A 29 12.73 -28.32 -7.61
CA PRO A 29 12.87 -26.88 -7.66
C PRO A 29 12.30 -26.44 -9.01
N GLN A 30 11.20 -25.69 -8.97
CA GLN A 30 10.75 -24.93 -10.11
C GLN A 30 11.90 -24.00 -10.48
N SER A 31 12.17 -23.83 -11.78
CA SER A 31 13.28 -22.99 -12.25
C SER A 31 13.27 -21.68 -11.47
N THR A 32 14.38 -21.35 -10.82
CA THR A 32 14.56 -20.09 -10.09
C THR A 32 14.65 -18.89 -11.04
N GLU A 33 14.56 -19.16 -12.34
CA GLU A 33 14.54 -18.17 -13.40
C GLU A 33 13.13 -17.58 -13.54
N PRO A 34 13.03 -16.25 -13.72
CA PRO A 34 11.75 -15.59 -13.97
C PRO A 34 11.11 -16.11 -15.26
N PHE A 35 9.78 -16.21 -15.24
CA PHE A 35 8.99 -16.74 -16.34
C PHE A 35 8.97 -15.77 -17.52
N GLU A 36 9.62 -16.13 -18.63
CA GLU A 36 9.54 -15.41 -19.91
C GLU A 36 8.84 -16.26 -20.99
N CYS A 37 7.72 -16.92 -20.67
CA CYS A 37 6.95 -17.72 -21.66
C CYS A 37 7.79 -18.77 -22.43
N GLY A 38 8.81 -19.36 -21.79
CA GLY A 38 9.69 -20.35 -22.40
C GLY A 38 10.90 -19.77 -23.16
N PHE A 39 11.06 -18.45 -23.18
CA PHE A 39 12.27 -17.80 -23.68
C PHE A 39 13.34 -17.69 -22.57
N THR A 40 14.60 -17.58 -23.00
CA THR A 40 15.71 -17.31 -22.10
C THR A 40 15.80 -15.81 -21.87
N MET A 41 16.03 -15.41 -20.63
CA MET A 41 16.17 -14.01 -20.23
C MET A 41 17.19 -13.28 -21.08
N THR A 42 16.72 -12.35 -21.92
CA THR A 42 17.59 -11.49 -22.73
C THR A 42 17.72 -10.11 -22.06
N GLY A 43 18.76 -9.96 -21.24
CA GLY A 43 19.08 -8.70 -20.55
C GLY A 43 18.56 -8.61 -19.12
N SER A 44 18.56 -7.41 -18.55
CA SER A 44 18.14 -7.19 -17.17
C SER A 44 16.61 -7.07 -17.07
N PRO A 45 15.97 -7.69 -16.05
CA PRO A 45 14.53 -7.54 -15.82
C PRO A 45 14.13 -6.12 -15.37
N ARG A 46 15.12 -5.31 -14.97
CA ARG A 46 14.90 -3.94 -14.51
C ARG A 46 14.92 -3.00 -15.71
N LYS A 47 13.74 -2.79 -16.29
CA LYS A 47 13.51 -1.72 -17.28
C LYS A 47 13.13 -0.43 -16.56
N PRO A 48 13.53 0.74 -17.09
CA PRO A 48 13.02 2.01 -16.58
C PRO A 48 11.49 2.02 -16.72
N PHE A 49 10.83 2.38 -15.63
CA PHE A 49 9.39 2.49 -15.55
C PHE A 49 8.97 3.91 -16.00
N SER A 50 7.72 4.07 -16.46
CA SER A 50 7.25 5.40 -16.88
C SER A 50 7.09 6.33 -15.68
N LEU A 51 7.46 7.60 -15.90
CA LEU A 51 7.43 8.65 -14.87
C LEU A 51 6.01 8.96 -14.40
N SER A 52 5.00 8.76 -15.24
CA SER A 52 3.59 9.06 -14.95
C SER A 52 3.07 8.33 -13.72
N PHE A 53 3.43 7.05 -13.54
CA PHE A 53 3.03 6.30 -12.36
C PHE A 53 3.71 6.76 -11.08
N TYR A 54 4.94 7.29 -11.17
CA TYR A 54 5.61 7.89 -10.03
C TYR A 54 4.90 9.16 -9.57
N ILE A 55 4.49 10.01 -10.52
CA ILE A 55 3.73 11.23 -10.24
C ILE A 55 2.39 10.88 -9.61
N MET A 56 1.66 9.89 -10.16
CA MET A 56 0.40 9.42 -9.58
C MET A 56 0.56 8.98 -8.11
N GLY A 57 1.65 8.30 -7.78
CA GLY A 57 1.96 7.90 -6.40
C GLY A 57 2.28 9.08 -5.47
N LEU A 58 2.98 10.10 -5.97
CA LEU A 58 3.27 11.32 -5.23
C LEU A 58 1.99 12.12 -4.92
N VAL A 59 1.16 12.30 -5.94
CA VAL A 59 -0.13 12.99 -5.82
C VAL A 59 -1.03 12.30 -4.78
N PHE A 60 -1.14 10.98 -4.86
CA PHE A 60 -1.88 10.18 -3.87
C PHE A 60 -1.37 10.40 -2.43
N LEU A 61 -0.05 10.44 -2.24
CA LEU A 61 0.56 10.63 -0.92
C LEU A 61 0.19 11.99 -0.30
N PHE A 62 0.22 13.06 -1.10
CA PHE A 62 -0.17 14.39 -0.62
C PHE A 62 -1.66 14.45 -0.27
N PHE A 63 -2.54 13.90 -1.12
CA PHE A 63 -3.98 13.87 -0.84
C PHE A 63 -4.33 13.04 0.40
N ASP A 64 -3.64 11.91 0.64
CA ASP A 64 -3.87 11.09 1.83
C ASP A 64 -3.51 11.88 3.11
N ALA A 65 -2.40 12.61 3.09
CA ALA A 65 -2.00 13.48 4.21
C ALA A 65 -3.01 14.60 4.49
N GLU A 66 -3.61 15.19 3.45
CA GLU A 66 -4.65 16.22 3.58
C GLU A 66 -5.96 15.66 4.16
N ILE A 67 -6.36 14.44 3.77
CA ILE A 67 -7.56 13.77 4.32
C ILE A 67 -7.40 13.50 5.82
N ILE A 68 -6.22 13.05 6.25
CA ILE A 68 -5.91 12.85 7.68
C ILE A 68 -6.10 14.15 8.47
N LEU A 69 -5.78 15.30 7.86
CA LEU A 69 -5.91 16.62 8.46
C LEU A 69 -7.38 17.10 8.52
N LEU A 70 -8.20 16.72 7.53
CA LEU A 70 -9.64 17.02 7.49
C LEU A 70 -10.47 16.20 8.49
N LEU A 71 -10.09 14.95 8.75
CA LEU A 71 -10.84 14.02 9.60
C LEU A 71 -11.16 14.55 11.02
N PRO A 72 -10.22 15.11 11.80
CA PRO A 72 -10.52 15.66 13.11
C PRO A 72 -11.39 16.93 13.06
N MET A 73 -11.40 17.66 11.94
CA MET A 73 -12.26 18.84 11.78
C MET A 73 -13.73 18.46 11.64
N MET A 74 -14.06 17.38 10.93
CA MET A 74 -15.44 16.89 10.83
C MET A 74 -15.99 16.42 12.18
N LEU A 75 -15.16 15.79 13.01
CA LEU A 75 -15.59 15.23 14.29
C LEU A 75 -15.88 16.31 15.36
N LYS A 76 -15.33 17.52 15.23
CA LYS A 76 -15.42 18.61 16.22
C LYS A 76 -16.36 19.75 15.84
N PHE A 77 -17.29 19.50 14.93
CA PHE A 77 -18.18 20.52 14.36
C PHE A 77 -19.03 21.31 15.39
N ASN A 78 -19.28 20.72 16.57
CA ASN A 78 -20.25 21.26 17.52
C ASN A 78 -19.75 22.45 18.38
N PHE A 79 -18.45 22.77 18.44
CA PHE A 79 -17.92 23.69 19.46
C PHE A 79 -17.54 25.09 18.97
N MET A 80 -17.29 25.30 17.67
CA MET A 80 -16.79 26.57 17.10
C MET A 80 -17.31 26.78 15.66
N MET A 81 -18.62 26.90 15.48
CA MET A 81 -19.26 26.79 14.15
C MET A 81 -18.70 27.73 13.07
N ASN A 82 -18.59 29.05 13.31
CA ASN A 82 -18.30 29.96 12.19
C ASN A 82 -16.84 29.89 11.72
N MET A 83 -15.86 30.01 12.61
CA MET A 83 -14.44 30.04 12.19
C MET A 83 -13.96 28.69 11.66
N TRP A 84 -14.39 27.58 12.27
CA TRP A 84 -14.01 26.25 11.80
C TRP A 84 -14.62 25.91 10.44
N MET A 85 -15.84 26.37 10.19
CA MET A 85 -16.47 26.24 8.88
C MET A 85 -15.72 26.98 7.78
N TYR A 86 -15.27 28.21 8.04
CA TYR A 86 -14.47 28.95 7.07
C TYR A 86 -13.13 28.27 6.79
N SER A 87 -12.43 27.80 7.83
CA SER A 87 -11.17 27.06 7.62
C SER A 87 -11.38 25.76 6.85
N TYR A 88 -12.48 25.04 7.13
CA TYR A 88 -12.81 23.80 6.44
C TYR A 88 -13.09 24.03 4.95
N MET A 89 -13.89 25.05 4.63
CA MET A 89 -14.17 25.43 3.24
C MET A 89 -12.91 25.89 2.50
N LEU A 90 -12.02 26.64 3.17
CA LEU A 90 -10.74 27.04 2.60
C LEU A 90 -9.87 25.83 2.24
N VAL A 91 -9.71 24.88 3.16
CA VAL A 91 -8.93 23.66 2.90
C VAL A 91 -9.53 22.88 1.72
N LEU A 92 -10.85 22.67 1.70
CA LEU A 92 -11.50 22.00 0.57
C LEU A 92 -11.25 22.70 -0.77
N THR A 93 -11.33 24.03 -0.81
CA THR A 93 -11.07 24.77 -2.06
C THR A 93 -9.62 24.64 -2.52
N LEU A 94 -8.66 24.62 -1.59
CA LEU A 94 -7.25 24.42 -1.93
C LEU A 94 -7.01 23.05 -2.54
N ILE A 95 -7.56 21.99 -1.95
CA ILE A 95 -7.48 20.61 -2.46
C ILE A 95 -8.02 20.52 -3.90
N ILE A 96 -9.17 21.15 -4.15
CA ILE A 96 -9.80 21.15 -5.49
C ILE A 96 -8.92 21.91 -6.50
N ILE A 97 -8.37 23.07 -6.12
CA ILE A 97 -7.51 23.87 -7.01
C ILE A 97 -6.22 23.11 -7.34
N SER A 98 -5.59 22.48 -6.34
CA SER A 98 -4.38 21.66 -6.54
C SER A 98 -4.63 20.52 -7.52
N LEU A 99 -5.74 19.79 -7.34
CA LEU A 99 -6.12 18.69 -8.24
C LEU A 99 -6.37 19.18 -9.67
N LEU A 100 -7.08 20.30 -9.83
CA LEU A 100 -7.33 20.89 -11.15
C LEU A 100 -6.04 21.31 -11.85
N PHE A 101 -5.08 21.86 -11.10
CA PHE A 101 -3.78 22.25 -11.65
C PHE A 101 -3.02 21.05 -12.19
N GLU A 102 -2.92 19.97 -11.42
CA GLU A 102 -2.23 18.73 -11.83
C GLU A 102 -2.91 18.04 -13.02
N TRP A 103 -4.24 18.11 -13.08
CA TRP A 103 -5.00 17.58 -14.20
C TRP A 103 -4.75 18.38 -15.49
N LEU A 104 -4.73 19.71 -15.41
CA LEU A 104 -4.44 20.56 -16.58
C LEU A 104 -3.02 20.37 -17.11
N ASP A 105 -2.06 19.99 -16.25
CA ASP A 105 -0.69 19.69 -16.65
C ASP A 105 -0.55 18.32 -17.37
N GLY A 106 -1.62 17.54 -17.46
CA GLY A 106 -1.62 16.21 -18.10
C GLY A 106 -0.83 15.15 -17.33
N SER A 107 -0.44 15.46 -16.09
CA SER A 107 0.37 14.57 -15.24
C SER A 107 -0.36 13.28 -14.82
N LEU A 108 -1.70 13.30 -14.91
CA LEU A 108 -2.62 12.21 -14.61
C LEU A 108 -3.02 11.39 -15.84
N ASP A 109 -2.63 11.81 -17.05
CA ASP A 109 -2.93 11.10 -18.27
C ASP A 109 -2.00 9.87 -18.42
N TRP A 110 -2.60 8.73 -18.75
CA TRP A 110 -1.93 7.44 -18.92
C TRP A 110 -2.22 6.83 -20.29
#